data_AF-A0A2P4T4V8-F1
#
_entry.id   AF-A0A2P4T4V8-F1
#
_cell.length_a   1.000
_cell.length_b   1.000
_cell.length_c   1.000
_cell.angle_alpha   90.00
_cell.angle_beta   90.00
_cell.angle_gamma   90.00
#
_symmetry.space_group_name_H-M   'P 1'
#
loop_
_entity.id
_entity.type
_entity.pdbx_description
1 polymer ?
#
loop_
_entity_poly.entity_id
_entity_poly.type
_entity_poly.pdbx_seq_one_letter_code
_entity_poly.pdbx_strand_id
1 'polypeptide(L)'
;MLRAAPRLLRTFCTSSAAYQHKLKLALIGQSIFGQEVYNKLRKEGHKVVGVFTVPDKNGQADPLALAAEKDGTPVFKFPRWRAKGKPIQEVIAAYKSVGAELNVLPFCTQFIPMDVIDCPKHGSIIYHPSILPRHRGASAINWTLIQGDKKAGFTIFWADDGLDTGPILLQRECDVGQNDTVDDLYNRFLFPEGVKAMVEAVHLIADGKAPRIPQPKEGATYEGIQKKENAEISWDQPAAALHNWIRGHDKVPGAWATIDDQVVTFYGSSLLDASVPAGQELAIRGASRPGLVTKNGLVIFGNDGKMVLVRNLQFQDGKMIPASKYFSADETTTLELTEEEKKMAEDIKAIWKGILSSVPVIEDSTDFFKSGASSMHVVRMLEEIKQKYSGLQLQNEDVYMATKFADFIQMAVRKLRGEDGEEELVIDYVIASVSSASLADVDRAVAAAKEAFENGEWGRMNARERGRLMYKLADLMEEHQEELATIESIDSGAVYTLALKTHIGMSVQTFRYFAGWCDKIQASECAKKAIVGDASLHIFFFFLLIQCQKVVLTKSIKKSKVKLEFYL
;
A
#
# COMPACT_ATOMS: atom_id res chain seq x y z
N MET A 1 -57.88 -5.30 -32.42
CA MET A 1 -56.47 -4.96 -32.75
C MET A 1 -55.79 -4.45 -31.49
N LEU A 2 -55.16 -5.35 -30.73
CA LEU A 2 -54.38 -5.04 -29.53
C LEU A 2 -52.98 -5.62 -29.78
N ARG A 3 -51.99 -4.76 -30.06
CA ARG A 3 -50.61 -5.17 -30.31
C ARG A 3 -49.88 -5.35 -28.99
N ALA A 4 -49.45 -6.57 -28.74
CA ALA A 4 -48.59 -6.96 -27.63
C ALA A 4 -47.19 -6.32 -27.79
N ALA A 5 -46.69 -5.73 -26.71
CA ALA A 5 -45.31 -5.27 -26.58
C ALA A 5 -44.37 -6.47 -26.34
N PRO A 6 -43.16 -6.52 -26.93
CA PRO A 6 -42.22 -7.59 -26.67
C PRO A 6 -41.57 -7.40 -25.30
N ARG A 7 -41.69 -8.42 -24.43
CA ARG A 7 -40.93 -8.52 -23.19
C ARG A 7 -39.44 -8.61 -23.52
N LEU A 8 -38.69 -7.54 -23.25
CA LEU A 8 -37.24 -7.60 -23.10
C LEU A 8 -36.93 -8.44 -21.85
N LEU A 9 -36.63 -9.72 -22.06
CA LEU A 9 -35.95 -10.56 -21.08
C LEU A 9 -34.61 -9.90 -20.75
N ARG A 10 -34.52 -9.22 -19.61
CA ARG A 10 -33.23 -8.91 -18.99
C ARG A 10 -32.64 -10.22 -18.48
N THR A 11 -31.78 -10.82 -19.28
CA THR A 11 -30.90 -11.90 -18.82
C THR A 11 -29.94 -11.30 -17.81
N PHE A 12 -30.17 -11.58 -16.52
CA PHE A 12 -29.13 -11.39 -15.52
C PHE A 12 -28.02 -12.39 -15.83
N CYS A 13 -26.93 -11.91 -16.41
CA CYS A 13 -25.72 -12.70 -16.57
C CYS A 13 -24.99 -12.69 -15.23
N THR A 14 -25.25 -13.68 -14.39
CA THR A 14 -24.26 -14.12 -13.40
C THR A 14 -23.21 -14.94 -14.13
N SER A 15 -22.40 -14.30 -14.98
CA SER A 15 -21.19 -14.95 -15.47
C SER A 15 -20.22 -15.02 -14.30
N SER A 16 -20.27 -16.10 -13.53
CA SER A 16 -19.02 -16.79 -13.25
C SER A 16 -18.45 -17.08 -14.63
N ALA A 17 -17.49 -16.27 -15.07
CA ALA A 17 -16.78 -16.54 -16.31
C ALA A 17 -16.07 -17.87 -16.09
N ALA A 18 -16.69 -18.96 -16.50
CA ALA A 18 -16.05 -20.25 -16.54
C ALA A 18 -14.97 -20.16 -17.62
N TYR A 19 -13.77 -19.72 -17.22
CA TYR A 19 -12.63 -19.55 -18.10
C TYR A 19 -12.35 -20.88 -18.82
N GLN A 20 -12.39 -20.84 -20.16
CA GLN A 20 -12.48 -22.02 -21.04
C GLN A 20 -11.20 -22.86 -21.09
N HIS A 21 -10.03 -22.29 -20.76
CA HIS A 21 -8.75 -22.97 -20.86
C HIS A 21 -8.11 -23.17 -19.48
N LYS A 22 -8.05 -24.43 -19.03
CA LYS A 22 -7.35 -24.82 -17.81
C LYS A 22 -5.92 -25.24 -18.17
N LEU A 23 -4.96 -24.76 -17.39
CA LEU A 23 -3.52 -25.00 -17.59
C LEU A 23 -2.99 -25.99 -16.55
N LYS A 24 -1.94 -26.73 -16.92
CA LYS A 24 -1.06 -27.46 -15.99
C LYS A 24 0.05 -26.54 -15.49
N LEU A 25 0.05 -26.26 -14.20
CA LEU A 25 0.95 -25.28 -13.59
C LEU A 25 2.00 -25.97 -12.72
N ALA A 26 3.28 -25.61 -12.88
CA ALA A 26 4.28 -25.85 -11.83
C ALA A 26 4.44 -24.57 -11.00
N LEU A 27 4.29 -24.68 -9.69
CA LEU A 27 4.52 -23.56 -8.77
C LEU A 27 5.91 -23.69 -8.18
N ILE A 28 6.73 -22.65 -8.34
CA ILE A 28 8.09 -22.61 -7.81
C ILE A 28 8.18 -21.40 -6.88
N GLY A 29 8.02 -21.63 -5.59
CA GLY A 29 8.00 -20.55 -4.61
C GLY A 29 7.87 -21.04 -3.18
N GLN A 30 7.56 -20.14 -2.26
CA GLN A 30 7.51 -20.42 -0.82
C GLN A 30 6.54 -19.46 -0.11
N SER A 31 6.42 -19.62 1.21
CA SER A 31 5.63 -18.77 2.11
C SER A 31 4.13 -18.79 1.83
N ILE A 32 3.38 -18.06 2.66
CA ILE A 32 1.93 -17.89 2.59
C ILE A 32 1.52 -17.25 1.26
N PHE A 33 2.35 -16.35 0.70
CA PHE A 33 2.06 -15.75 -0.60
C PHE A 33 2.00 -16.83 -1.70
N GLY A 34 2.96 -17.75 -1.73
CA GLY A 34 2.93 -18.90 -2.63
C GLY A 34 1.73 -19.81 -2.38
N GLN A 35 1.42 -20.09 -1.11
CA GLN A 35 0.24 -20.87 -0.70
C GLN A 35 -1.07 -20.25 -1.20
N GLU A 36 -1.25 -18.94 -1.05
CA GLU A 36 -2.48 -18.26 -1.47
C GLU A 36 -2.64 -18.21 -2.98
N VAL A 37 -1.54 -18.01 -3.72
CA VAL A 37 -1.54 -18.16 -5.19
C VAL A 37 -1.90 -19.59 -5.59
N TYR A 38 -1.30 -20.60 -4.95
CA TYR A 38 -1.63 -22.02 -5.17
C TYR A 38 -3.12 -22.32 -4.95
N ASN A 39 -3.66 -21.91 -3.81
CA ASN A 39 -5.06 -22.15 -3.43
C ASN A 39 -6.02 -21.53 -4.45
N LYS A 40 -5.78 -20.28 -4.84
CA LYS A 40 -6.66 -19.54 -5.76
C LYS A 40 -6.59 -20.11 -7.18
N LEU A 41 -5.40 -20.42 -7.69
CA LEU A 41 -5.27 -21.04 -9.02
C LEU A 41 -6.00 -22.39 -9.12
N ARG A 42 -5.94 -23.21 -8.07
CA ARG A 42 -6.73 -24.46 -8.00
C ARG A 42 -8.22 -24.20 -7.94
N LYS A 43 -8.66 -23.22 -7.15
CA LYS A 43 -10.06 -22.81 -7.05
C LYS A 43 -10.62 -22.32 -8.40
N GLU A 44 -9.80 -21.65 -9.20
CA GLU A 44 -10.12 -21.24 -10.58
C GLU A 44 -10.08 -22.42 -11.58
N GLY A 45 -9.76 -23.63 -11.12
CA GLY A 45 -9.81 -24.87 -11.89
C GLY A 45 -8.54 -25.20 -12.67
N HIS A 46 -7.45 -24.46 -12.47
CA HIS A 46 -6.14 -24.87 -13.01
C HIS A 46 -5.62 -26.11 -12.27
N LYS A 47 -4.84 -26.94 -12.97
CA LYS A 47 -4.22 -28.13 -12.36
C LYS A 47 -2.79 -27.79 -11.96
N VAL A 48 -2.52 -27.64 -10.68
CA VAL A 48 -1.13 -27.58 -10.20
C VAL A 48 -0.55 -28.99 -10.24
N VAL A 49 0.46 -29.21 -11.09
CA VAL A 49 1.06 -30.53 -11.35
C VAL A 49 2.29 -30.82 -10.51
N GLY A 50 2.88 -29.79 -9.91
CA GLY A 50 3.99 -29.91 -8.97
C GLY A 50 4.30 -28.61 -8.26
N VAL A 51 4.75 -28.72 -7.03
CA VAL A 51 5.19 -27.60 -6.18
C VAL A 51 6.66 -27.79 -5.82
N PHE A 52 7.48 -26.80 -6.14
CA PHE A 52 8.90 -26.77 -5.81
C PHE A 52 9.13 -25.64 -4.80
N THR A 53 9.42 -26.01 -3.56
CA THR A 53 9.57 -25.07 -2.44
C THR A 53 10.84 -25.36 -1.65
N VAL A 54 11.07 -24.58 -0.59
CA VAL A 54 12.25 -24.69 0.26
C VAL A 54 12.21 -25.91 1.18
N PRO A 55 13.38 -26.43 1.61
CA PRO A 55 13.46 -27.44 2.65
C PRO A 55 12.85 -26.97 3.97
N ASP A 56 12.40 -27.94 4.77
CA ASP A 56 11.88 -27.69 6.11
C ASP A 56 12.97 -27.04 6.97
N LYS A 57 12.61 -25.98 7.68
CA LYS A 57 13.53 -25.23 8.56
C LYS A 57 13.16 -25.54 9.99
N ASN A 58 14.11 -26.05 10.77
CA ASN A 58 13.89 -26.43 12.18
C ASN A 58 12.71 -27.39 12.39
N GLY A 59 12.49 -28.32 11.45
CA GLY A 59 11.36 -29.26 11.49
C GLY A 59 10.01 -28.67 11.10
N GLN A 60 9.96 -27.38 10.73
CA GLN A 60 8.75 -26.73 10.24
C GLN A 60 8.75 -26.69 8.71
N ALA A 61 7.71 -27.28 8.12
CA ALA A 61 7.50 -27.24 6.68
C ALA A 61 6.98 -25.87 6.22
N ASP A 62 7.34 -25.51 4.99
CA ASP A 62 6.85 -24.30 4.34
C ASP A 62 5.32 -24.34 4.13
N PRO A 63 4.57 -23.23 4.34
CA PRO A 63 3.12 -23.23 4.20
C PRO A 63 2.60 -23.67 2.82
N LEU A 64 3.35 -23.40 1.74
CA LEU A 64 2.99 -23.87 0.40
C LEU A 64 3.19 -25.39 0.27
N ALA A 65 4.23 -25.97 0.88
CA ALA A 65 4.38 -27.43 0.94
C ALA A 65 3.19 -28.08 1.65
N LEU A 66 2.83 -27.57 2.83
CA LEU A 66 1.73 -28.13 3.64
C LEU A 66 0.39 -28.11 2.89
N ALA A 67 0.09 -27.00 2.20
CA ALA A 67 -1.13 -26.92 1.39
C ALA A 67 -1.12 -27.90 0.22
N ALA A 68 0.00 -28.02 -0.48
CA ALA A 68 0.14 -28.92 -1.62
C ALA A 68 0.08 -30.41 -1.22
N GLU A 69 0.76 -30.78 -0.13
CA GLU A 69 0.73 -32.14 0.45
C GLU A 69 -0.68 -32.53 0.86
N LYS A 70 -1.42 -31.63 1.55
CA LYS A 70 -2.82 -31.85 1.95
C LYS A 70 -3.73 -32.18 0.77
N ASP A 71 -3.45 -31.62 -0.39
CA ASP A 71 -4.21 -31.79 -1.62
C ASP A 71 -3.73 -32.96 -2.50
N GLY A 72 -2.64 -33.64 -2.12
CA GLY A 72 -2.01 -34.69 -2.91
C GLY A 72 -1.24 -34.18 -4.14
N THR A 73 -0.92 -32.89 -4.21
CA THR A 73 -0.05 -32.32 -5.25
C THR A 73 1.40 -32.73 -4.95
N PRO A 74 2.18 -33.22 -5.95
CA PRO A 74 3.59 -33.57 -5.73
C PRO A 74 4.40 -32.37 -5.21
N VAL A 75 5.12 -32.55 -4.11
CA VAL A 75 5.98 -31.53 -3.48
C VAL A 75 7.45 -31.94 -3.55
N PHE A 76 8.29 -31.00 -3.98
CA PHE A 76 9.73 -31.19 -4.10
C PHE A 76 10.46 -30.11 -3.30
N LYS A 77 11.32 -30.52 -2.38
CA LYS A 77 12.03 -29.63 -1.43
C LYS A 77 13.53 -29.65 -1.69
N PHE A 78 13.96 -29.08 -2.80
CA PHE A 78 15.38 -29.05 -3.17
C PHE A 78 16.09 -27.87 -2.51
N PRO A 79 17.24 -28.08 -1.82
CA PRO A 79 17.98 -27.00 -1.19
C PRO A 79 18.61 -26.04 -2.20
N ARG A 80 18.85 -26.51 -3.44
CA ARG A 80 19.50 -25.77 -4.52
C ARG A 80 19.12 -26.35 -5.87
N TRP A 81 19.07 -25.48 -6.88
CA TRP A 81 18.84 -25.88 -8.28
C TRP A 81 20.12 -26.16 -9.07
N ARG A 82 21.25 -25.65 -8.57
CA ARG A 82 22.56 -25.74 -9.23
C ARG A 82 23.62 -26.26 -8.27
N ALA A 83 24.60 -26.97 -8.82
CA ALA A 83 25.84 -27.33 -8.15
C ALA A 83 27.01 -26.94 -9.06
N LYS A 84 27.97 -26.18 -8.52
CA LYS A 84 29.14 -25.66 -9.28
C LYS A 84 28.72 -24.95 -10.59
N GLY A 85 27.68 -24.11 -10.51
CA GLY A 85 27.13 -23.35 -11.65
C GLY A 85 26.24 -24.15 -12.62
N LYS A 86 26.25 -25.48 -12.56
CA LYS A 86 25.48 -26.35 -13.46
C LYS A 86 24.15 -26.79 -12.85
N PRO A 87 23.06 -26.92 -13.64
CA PRO A 87 21.79 -27.45 -13.16
C PRO A 87 21.93 -28.89 -12.64
N ILE A 88 21.31 -29.18 -11.50
CA ILE A 88 21.33 -30.51 -10.89
C ILE A 88 20.38 -31.42 -11.66
N GLN A 89 20.90 -32.47 -12.30
CA GLN A 89 20.14 -33.31 -13.23
C GLN A 89 18.93 -34.00 -12.57
N GLU A 90 19.05 -34.40 -11.30
CA GLU A 90 17.93 -34.95 -10.52
C GLU A 90 16.78 -33.95 -10.37
N VAL A 91 17.09 -32.68 -10.08
CA VAL A 91 16.10 -31.60 -9.97
C VAL A 91 15.41 -31.36 -11.31
N ILE A 92 16.19 -31.34 -12.40
CA ILE A 92 15.65 -31.17 -13.75
C ILE A 92 14.75 -32.35 -14.14
N ALA A 93 15.12 -33.58 -13.80
CA ALA A 93 14.32 -34.77 -14.09
C ALA A 93 13.00 -34.77 -13.29
N ALA A 94 13.06 -34.46 -11.99
CA ALA A 94 11.88 -34.32 -11.14
C ALA A 94 10.93 -33.22 -11.69
N TYR A 95 11.49 -32.08 -12.10
CA TYR A 95 10.72 -31.01 -12.74
C TYR A 95 10.07 -31.47 -14.06
N LYS A 96 10.83 -32.09 -14.96
CA LYS A 96 10.27 -32.56 -16.24
C LYS A 96 9.17 -33.61 -16.07
N SER A 97 9.23 -34.44 -15.02
CA SER A 97 8.21 -35.46 -14.77
C SER A 97 6.81 -34.91 -14.46
N VAL A 98 6.68 -33.64 -14.04
CA VAL A 98 5.37 -33.06 -13.71
C VAL A 98 4.61 -32.58 -14.95
N GLY A 99 5.28 -32.36 -16.09
CA GLY A 99 4.64 -32.00 -17.35
C GLY A 99 3.87 -30.67 -17.32
N ALA A 100 4.50 -29.61 -16.81
CA ALA A 100 3.91 -28.28 -16.71
C ALA A 100 3.80 -27.56 -18.07
N GLU A 101 2.74 -26.77 -18.23
CA GLU A 101 2.48 -25.92 -19.41
C GLU A 101 2.85 -24.46 -19.16
N LEU A 102 2.87 -24.03 -17.90
CA LEU A 102 3.32 -22.73 -17.41
C LEU A 102 4.00 -22.90 -16.05
N ASN A 103 5.12 -22.22 -15.81
CA ASN A 103 5.64 -22.04 -14.46
C ASN A 103 5.12 -20.74 -13.86
N VAL A 104 4.73 -20.81 -12.59
CA VAL A 104 4.31 -19.65 -11.79
C VAL A 104 5.27 -19.52 -10.62
N LEU A 105 5.99 -18.40 -10.54
CA LEU A 105 7.01 -18.11 -9.53
C LEU A 105 6.52 -16.98 -8.60
N PRO A 106 5.62 -17.28 -7.64
CA PRO A 106 4.97 -16.26 -6.83
C PRO A 106 5.92 -15.65 -5.77
N PHE A 107 6.89 -16.41 -5.30
CA PHE A 107 7.94 -15.93 -4.41
C PHE A 107 9.12 -16.88 -4.46
N CYS A 108 10.10 -16.59 -5.30
CA CYS A 108 11.30 -17.39 -5.46
C CYS A 108 12.54 -16.60 -5.04
N THR A 109 13.40 -17.18 -4.22
CA THR A 109 14.64 -16.55 -3.72
C THR A 109 15.90 -17.09 -4.38
N GLN A 110 15.77 -18.01 -5.32
CA GLN A 110 16.89 -18.66 -6.00
C GLN A 110 16.79 -18.45 -7.51
N PHE A 111 17.95 -18.33 -8.15
CA PHE A 111 18.01 -18.28 -9.60
C PHE A 111 17.69 -19.66 -10.21
N ILE A 112 16.55 -19.75 -10.88
CA ILE A 112 16.06 -20.98 -11.51
C ILE A 112 16.79 -21.22 -12.84
N PRO A 113 17.23 -22.44 -13.15
CA PRO A 113 17.87 -22.75 -14.43
C PRO A 113 17.01 -22.45 -15.65
N MET A 114 17.61 -21.96 -16.75
CA MET A 114 16.88 -21.73 -18.01
C MET A 114 16.26 -23.02 -18.58
N ASP A 115 16.90 -24.18 -18.33
CA ASP A 115 16.32 -25.50 -18.65
C ASP A 115 14.97 -25.78 -17.97
N VAL A 116 14.63 -25.03 -16.92
CA VAL A 116 13.35 -25.08 -16.20
C VAL A 116 12.47 -23.91 -16.62
N ILE A 117 13.05 -22.71 -16.71
CA ILE A 117 12.33 -21.48 -17.09
C ILE A 117 11.70 -21.58 -18.49
N ASP A 118 12.44 -22.12 -19.46
CA ASP A 118 12.03 -22.21 -20.86
C ASP A 118 11.31 -23.52 -21.20
N CYS A 119 11.25 -24.47 -20.26
CA CYS A 119 10.69 -25.79 -20.53
C CYS A 119 9.18 -25.81 -20.83
N PRO A 120 8.31 -25.05 -20.11
CA PRO A 120 6.89 -25.04 -20.42
C PRO A 120 6.61 -24.30 -21.73
N LYS A 121 5.61 -24.77 -22.48
CA LYS A 121 5.17 -24.13 -23.73
C LYS A 121 4.85 -22.64 -23.56
N HIS A 122 4.27 -22.25 -22.42
CA HIS A 122 3.93 -20.86 -22.14
C HIS A 122 5.05 -20.10 -21.42
N GLY A 123 6.18 -20.74 -21.09
CA GLY A 123 7.30 -20.15 -20.36
C GLY A 123 7.06 -20.05 -18.85
N SER A 124 7.66 -19.03 -18.23
CA SER A 124 7.59 -18.78 -16.80
C SER A 124 7.24 -17.33 -16.50
N ILE A 125 6.40 -17.11 -15.49
CA ILE A 125 6.11 -15.77 -14.96
C ILE A 125 6.51 -15.65 -13.50
N ILE A 126 7.02 -14.49 -13.13
CA ILE A 126 7.55 -14.18 -11.80
C ILE A 126 6.78 -12.98 -11.22
N TYR A 127 6.45 -13.07 -9.93
CA TYR A 127 6.04 -11.92 -9.13
C TYR A 127 7.26 -11.22 -8.55
N HIS A 128 7.33 -9.90 -8.71
CA HIS A 128 8.39 -9.06 -8.17
C HIS A 128 7.82 -7.85 -7.43
N PRO A 129 8.14 -7.62 -6.15
CA PRO A 129 7.51 -6.58 -5.34
C PRO A 129 8.17 -5.19 -5.53
N SER A 130 8.33 -4.77 -6.78
CA SER A 130 8.61 -3.38 -7.15
C SER A 130 8.01 -3.03 -8.51
N ILE A 131 8.04 -1.73 -8.83
CA ILE A 131 7.68 -1.18 -10.14
C ILE A 131 8.89 -1.31 -11.08
N LEU A 132 9.07 -2.49 -11.69
CA LEU A 132 10.16 -2.74 -12.64
C LEU A 132 10.12 -1.70 -13.79
N PRO A 133 11.29 -1.18 -14.21
CA PRO A 133 12.63 -1.74 -14.00
C PRO A 133 13.35 -1.28 -12.72
N ARG A 134 12.70 -0.51 -11.84
CA ARG A 134 13.29 -0.04 -10.59
C ARG A 134 13.33 -1.18 -9.55
N HIS A 135 14.38 -1.23 -8.77
CA HIS A 135 14.60 -2.22 -7.72
C HIS A 135 14.60 -3.67 -8.18
N ARG A 136 15.36 -3.99 -9.23
CA ARG A 136 15.67 -5.39 -9.58
C ARG A 136 16.48 -6.04 -8.46
N GLY A 137 16.35 -7.36 -8.32
CA GLY A 137 17.06 -8.13 -7.32
C GLY A 137 16.27 -8.33 -6.03
N ALA A 138 16.97 -8.81 -5.00
CA ALA A 138 16.34 -9.15 -3.73
C ALA A 138 15.98 -7.90 -2.91
N SER A 139 15.09 -8.07 -1.92
CA SER A 139 14.75 -7.01 -0.95
C SER A 139 14.18 -5.73 -1.59
N ALA A 140 13.47 -5.85 -2.72
CA ALA A 140 12.96 -4.70 -3.47
C ALA A 140 12.01 -3.80 -2.65
N ILE A 141 11.24 -4.38 -1.72
CA ILE A 141 10.39 -3.62 -0.78
C ILE A 141 11.25 -2.76 0.15
N ASN A 142 12.33 -3.34 0.71
CA ASN A 142 13.26 -2.62 1.56
C ASN A 142 13.84 -1.42 0.80
N TRP A 143 14.32 -1.64 -0.43
CA TRP A 143 14.96 -0.58 -1.23
C TRP A 143 14.00 0.53 -1.65
N THR A 144 12.74 0.19 -1.95
CA THR A 144 11.67 1.18 -2.20
C THR A 144 11.56 2.15 -1.02
N LEU A 145 11.58 1.64 0.21
CA LEU A 145 11.46 2.43 1.43
C LEU A 145 12.77 3.19 1.76
N ILE A 146 13.92 2.53 1.65
CA ILE A 146 15.26 3.09 1.90
C ILE A 146 15.52 4.29 0.97
N GLN A 147 15.13 4.19 -0.30
CA GLN A 147 15.31 5.26 -1.29
C GLN A 147 14.26 6.37 -1.19
N GLY A 148 13.28 6.22 -0.28
CA GLY A 148 12.26 7.25 -0.03
C GLY A 148 11.24 7.39 -1.16
N ASP A 149 11.01 6.32 -1.92
CA ASP A 149 10.08 6.32 -3.04
C ASP A 149 8.67 6.71 -2.59
N LYS A 150 7.97 7.49 -3.41
CA LYS A 150 6.57 7.91 -3.16
C LYS A 150 5.54 6.91 -3.65
N LYS A 151 5.96 6.00 -4.54
CA LYS A 151 5.16 4.93 -5.11
C LYS A 151 5.84 3.61 -4.83
N ALA A 152 5.07 2.65 -4.35
CA ALA A 152 5.47 1.26 -4.28
C ALA A 152 4.56 0.46 -5.20
N GLY A 153 4.91 -0.78 -5.49
CA GLY A 153 4.13 -1.60 -6.37
C GLY A 153 4.73 -2.96 -6.58
N PHE A 154 4.15 -3.71 -7.50
CA PHE A 154 4.67 -4.99 -7.92
C PHE A 154 4.50 -5.16 -9.42
N THR A 155 5.28 -6.08 -9.98
CA THR A 155 5.27 -6.44 -11.39
C THR A 155 5.12 -7.94 -11.52
N ILE A 156 4.25 -8.38 -12.42
CA ILE A 156 4.29 -9.74 -12.95
C ILE A 156 4.99 -9.67 -14.30
N PHE A 157 6.06 -10.43 -14.47
CA PHE A 157 6.87 -10.37 -15.68
C PHE A 157 7.23 -11.77 -16.18
N TRP A 158 7.55 -11.86 -17.46
CA TRP A 158 8.04 -13.06 -18.12
C TRP A 158 9.52 -13.23 -17.81
N ALA A 159 9.89 -14.39 -17.26
CA ALA A 159 11.30 -14.67 -16.99
C ALA A 159 12.13 -14.70 -18.29
N ASP A 160 13.35 -14.20 -18.22
CA ASP A 160 14.39 -14.28 -19.25
C ASP A 160 15.71 -14.72 -18.62
N ASP A 161 16.82 -14.62 -19.36
CA ASP A 161 18.16 -15.01 -18.90
C ASP A 161 18.86 -13.96 -18.04
N GLY A 162 18.22 -12.81 -17.79
CA GLY A 162 18.70 -11.76 -16.90
C GLY A 162 18.07 -11.79 -15.51
N LEU A 163 18.50 -10.85 -14.67
CA LEU A 163 17.98 -10.71 -13.31
C LEU A 163 16.87 -9.66 -13.29
N ASP A 164 15.62 -10.14 -13.23
CA ASP A 164 14.40 -9.33 -13.22
C ASP A 164 14.30 -8.34 -14.41
N THR A 165 14.83 -8.75 -15.58
CA THR A 165 14.89 -7.92 -16.79
C THR A 165 13.79 -8.21 -17.79
N GLY A 166 13.11 -9.35 -17.65
CA GLY A 166 12.21 -9.84 -18.67
C GLY A 166 10.94 -9.00 -18.85
N PRO A 167 10.22 -9.20 -19.97
CA PRO A 167 9.08 -8.36 -20.35
C PRO A 167 7.98 -8.33 -19.29
N ILE A 168 7.42 -7.15 -19.02
CA ILE A 168 6.29 -6.94 -18.12
C ILE A 168 5.02 -7.55 -18.73
N LEU A 169 4.29 -8.31 -17.92
CA LEU A 169 2.94 -8.79 -18.21
C LEU A 169 1.91 -7.82 -17.62
N LEU A 170 2.04 -7.47 -16.34
CA LEU A 170 1.24 -6.43 -15.72
C LEU A 170 1.98 -5.82 -14.53
N GLN A 171 1.55 -4.64 -14.11
CA GLN A 171 2.15 -3.88 -13.03
C GLN A 171 1.06 -3.12 -12.30
N ARG A 172 1.16 -3.00 -10.97
CA ARG A 172 0.26 -2.19 -10.14
C ARG A 172 1.07 -1.39 -9.13
N GLU A 173 0.55 -0.22 -8.77
CA GLU A 173 1.19 0.70 -7.84
C GLU A 173 0.24 1.16 -6.73
N CYS A 174 0.81 1.63 -5.63
CA CYS A 174 0.16 2.31 -4.53
C CYS A 174 1.04 3.45 -4.00
N ASP A 175 0.43 4.37 -3.27
CA ASP A 175 1.18 5.42 -2.56
C ASP A 175 1.91 4.84 -1.34
N VAL A 176 3.12 5.34 -1.12
CA VAL A 176 3.93 5.06 0.08
C VAL A 176 3.63 6.15 1.11
N GLY A 177 3.02 5.74 2.21
CA GLY A 177 2.81 6.57 3.39
C GLY A 177 4.14 6.96 4.03
N GLN A 178 4.16 8.11 4.71
CA GLN A 178 5.37 8.69 5.29
C GLN A 178 6.09 7.74 6.26
N ASN A 179 5.32 6.94 7.01
CA ASN A 179 5.83 6.02 8.02
C ASN A 179 5.58 4.55 7.67
N ASP A 180 5.22 4.25 6.42
CA ASP A 180 5.09 2.86 5.99
C ASP A 180 6.40 2.12 6.22
N THR A 181 6.28 0.94 6.81
CA THR A 181 7.34 -0.06 6.96
C THR A 181 7.25 -1.12 5.86
N VAL A 182 8.22 -2.05 5.84
CA VAL A 182 8.19 -3.20 4.92
C VAL A 182 6.92 -4.03 5.16
N ASP A 183 6.57 -4.24 6.43
CA ASP A 183 5.42 -5.04 6.83
C ASP A 183 4.10 -4.34 6.45
N ASP A 184 4.00 -3.02 6.66
CA ASP A 184 2.80 -2.25 6.31
C ASP A 184 2.52 -2.30 4.80
N LEU A 185 3.52 -2.01 3.96
CA LEU A 185 3.36 -2.07 2.50
C LEU A 185 3.00 -3.48 2.03
N TYR A 186 3.67 -4.48 2.61
CA TYR A 186 3.44 -5.86 2.25
C TYR A 186 2.01 -6.29 2.56
N ASN A 187 1.56 -6.10 3.80
CA ASN A 187 0.24 -6.55 4.25
C ASN A 187 -0.91 -5.73 3.65
N ARG A 188 -0.74 -4.40 3.53
CA ARG A 188 -1.78 -3.50 3.01
C ARG A 188 -2.04 -3.69 1.52
N PHE A 189 -1.00 -3.88 0.72
CA PHE A 189 -1.10 -3.83 -0.74
C PHE A 189 -0.41 -4.97 -1.46
N LEU A 190 0.90 -5.16 -1.26
CA LEU A 190 1.70 -6.06 -2.11
C LEU A 190 1.24 -7.52 -2.01
N PHE A 191 0.89 -7.98 -0.82
CA PHE A 191 0.35 -9.32 -0.59
C PHE A 191 -1.05 -9.50 -1.20
N PRO A 192 -2.11 -8.79 -0.76
CA PRO A 192 -3.46 -9.07 -1.23
C PRO A 192 -3.65 -8.78 -2.72
N GLU A 193 -3.07 -7.70 -3.24
CA GLU A 193 -3.17 -7.35 -4.67
C GLU A 193 -2.23 -8.18 -5.53
N GLY A 194 -1.03 -8.50 -5.05
CA GLY A 194 -0.08 -9.36 -5.77
C GLY A 194 -0.63 -10.75 -6.01
N VAL A 195 -1.32 -11.34 -5.04
CA VAL A 195 -1.97 -12.64 -5.22
C VAL A 195 -3.08 -12.56 -6.28
N LYS A 196 -3.93 -11.53 -6.24
CA LYS A 196 -4.99 -11.34 -7.25
C LYS A 196 -4.40 -11.20 -8.64
N ALA A 197 -3.34 -10.41 -8.76
CA ALA A 197 -2.69 -10.10 -10.01
C ALA A 197 -1.93 -11.30 -10.59
N MET A 198 -1.37 -12.18 -9.75
CA MET A 198 -0.82 -13.45 -10.22
C MET A 198 -1.87 -14.35 -10.86
N VAL A 199 -3.06 -14.45 -10.25
CA VAL A 199 -4.19 -15.21 -10.82
C VAL A 199 -4.65 -14.61 -12.14
N GLU A 200 -4.81 -13.27 -12.17
CA GLU A 200 -5.14 -12.53 -13.40
C GLU A 200 -4.12 -12.79 -14.52
N ALA A 201 -2.82 -12.76 -14.21
CA ALA A 201 -1.77 -13.04 -15.17
C ALA A 201 -1.89 -14.44 -15.77
N VAL A 202 -2.14 -15.47 -14.95
CA VAL A 202 -2.36 -16.83 -15.45
C VAL A 202 -3.60 -16.91 -16.34
N HIS A 203 -4.68 -16.20 -16.01
CA HIS A 203 -5.88 -16.14 -16.86
C HIS A 203 -5.59 -15.50 -18.22
N LEU A 204 -4.88 -14.37 -18.25
CA LEU A 204 -4.47 -13.72 -19.49
C LEU A 204 -3.64 -14.65 -20.37
N ILE A 205 -2.80 -15.49 -19.77
CA ILE A 205 -1.99 -16.48 -20.51
C ILE A 205 -2.87 -17.60 -21.06
N ALA A 206 -3.77 -18.14 -20.25
CA ALA A 206 -4.71 -19.19 -20.65
C ALA A 206 -5.59 -18.76 -21.83
N ASP A 207 -5.99 -17.49 -21.85
CA ASP A 207 -6.80 -16.88 -22.91
C ASP A 207 -5.97 -16.42 -24.13
N GLY A 208 -4.64 -16.55 -24.10
CA GLY A 208 -3.76 -16.09 -25.18
C GLY A 208 -3.69 -14.56 -25.34
N LYS A 209 -4.01 -13.81 -24.28
CA LYS A 209 -4.09 -12.33 -24.27
C LYS A 209 -2.99 -11.66 -23.45
N ALA A 210 -2.12 -12.44 -22.80
CA ALA A 210 -1.08 -11.90 -21.94
C ALA A 210 -0.06 -11.05 -22.74
N PRO A 211 0.13 -9.77 -22.38
CA PRO A 211 1.07 -8.90 -23.08
C PRO A 211 2.52 -9.25 -22.71
N ARG A 212 3.44 -8.83 -23.58
CA ARG A 212 4.90 -8.94 -23.38
C ARG A 212 5.51 -7.58 -23.64
N ILE A 213 5.55 -6.73 -22.61
CA ILE A 213 6.00 -5.33 -22.72
C ILE A 213 7.47 -5.26 -22.30
N PRO A 214 8.43 -5.00 -23.21
CA PRO A 214 9.83 -4.88 -22.83
C PRO A 214 10.01 -3.79 -21.76
N GLN A 215 10.83 -4.08 -20.74
CA GLN A 215 11.15 -3.08 -19.73
C GLN A 215 11.93 -1.90 -20.35
N PRO A 216 11.63 -0.65 -19.97
CA PRO A 216 12.47 0.48 -20.36
C PRO A 216 13.86 0.36 -19.72
N LYS A 217 14.87 0.96 -20.38
CA LYS A 217 16.22 1.07 -19.80
C LYS A 217 16.31 2.21 -18.77
N GLU A 218 15.52 3.25 -18.97
CA GLU A 218 15.45 4.40 -18.07
C GLU A 218 14.81 3.98 -16.74
N GLY A 219 15.36 4.47 -15.63
CA GLY A 219 14.88 4.15 -14.28
C GLY A 219 15.26 2.74 -13.77
N ALA A 220 15.99 1.95 -14.56
CA ALA A 220 16.44 0.63 -14.14
C ALA A 220 17.50 0.73 -13.03
N THR A 221 17.25 0.05 -11.91
CA THR A 221 18.20 -0.04 -10.80
C THR A 221 18.32 -1.47 -10.31
N TYR A 222 19.43 -1.78 -9.62
CA TYR A 222 19.68 -3.07 -9.01
C TYR A 222 20.31 -2.85 -7.65
N GLU A 223 19.82 -3.58 -6.65
CA GLU A 223 20.39 -3.53 -5.32
C GLU A 223 20.54 -4.95 -4.72
N GLY A 224 21.46 -5.08 -3.76
CA GLY A 224 21.77 -6.34 -3.10
C GLY A 224 20.72 -6.76 -2.06
N ILE A 225 20.78 -8.01 -1.64
CA ILE A 225 19.93 -8.52 -0.56
C ILE A 225 20.21 -7.78 0.76
N GLN A 226 19.15 -7.43 1.48
CA GLN A 226 19.25 -6.88 2.84
C GLN A 226 19.30 -8.00 3.88
N LYS A 227 20.31 -7.94 4.73
CA LYS A 227 20.58 -8.86 5.84
C LYS A 227 20.96 -8.06 7.08
N LYS A 228 21.12 -8.74 8.22
CA LYS A 228 21.49 -8.04 9.44
C LYS A 228 22.85 -7.36 9.30
N GLU A 229 23.80 -7.99 8.62
CA GLU A 229 25.19 -7.51 8.53
C GLU A 229 25.33 -6.19 7.75
N ASN A 230 24.41 -5.87 6.83
CA ASN A 230 24.43 -4.63 6.05
C ASN A 230 23.28 -3.67 6.42
N ALA A 231 22.60 -3.91 7.53
CA ALA A 231 21.55 -3.04 8.07
C ALA A 231 22.06 -2.08 9.17
N GLU A 232 23.37 -1.94 9.33
CA GLU A 232 23.96 -0.96 10.26
C GLU A 232 23.58 0.47 9.84
N ILE A 233 23.18 1.30 10.80
CA ILE A 233 22.83 2.70 10.56
C ILE A 233 24.12 3.48 10.28
N SER A 234 24.22 4.05 9.08
CA SER A 234 25.21 5.08 8.80
C SER A 234 24.68 6.45 9.23
N TRP A 235 25.32 7.03 10.25
CA TRP A 235 24.83 8.25 10.93
C TRP A 235 25.08 9.55 10.17
N ASP A 236 26.03 9.57 9.23
CA ASP A 236 26.33 10.75 8.41
C ASP A 236 25.31 10.89 7.26
N GLN A 237 24.05 11.04 7.64
CA GLN A 237 22.92 11.14 6.72
C GLN A 237 21.87 12.13 7.24
N PRO A 238 21.08 12.76 6.35
CA PRO A 238 19.95 13.60 6.74
C PRO A 238 18.90 12.79 7.52
N ALA A 239 18.12 13.44 8.39
CA ALA A 239 17.09 12.75 9.20
C ALA A 239 16.09 11.96 8.35
N ALA A 240 15.71 12.48 7.18
CA ALA A 240 14.85 11.78 6.23
C ALA A 240 15.44 10.45 5.74
N ALA A 241 16.76 10.39 5.49
CA ALA A 241 17.43 9.18 5.07
C ALA A 241 17.59 8.18 6.23
N LEU A 242 17.86 8.66 7.46
CA LEU A 242 17.86 7.81 8.66
C LEU A 242 16.49 7.17 8.91
N HIS A 243 15.41 7.96 8.82
CA HIS A 243 14.04 7.47 8.91
C HIS A 243 13.73 6.42 7.83
N ASN A 244 14.08 6.71 6.58
CA ASN A 244 13.90 5.77 5.47
C ASN A 244 14.70 4.47 5.67
N TRP A 245 15.92 4.57 6.20
CA TRP A 245 16.75 3.43 6.52
C TRP A 245 16.10 2.54 7.58
N ILE A 246 15.60 3.15 8.67
CA ILE A 246 14.96 2.40 9.76
C ILE A 246 13.67 1.73 9.25
N ARG A 247 12.72 2.49 8.69
CA ARG A 247 11.44 1.93 8.21
C ARG A 247 11.63 0.91 7.06
N GLY A 248 12.67 1.08 6.25
CA GLY A 248 13.02 0.15 5.17
C GLY A 248 13.65 -1.16 5.64
N HIS A 249 14.04 -1.25 6.91
CA HIS A 249 14.46 -2.49 7.55
C HIS A 249 13.48 -2.94 8.65
N ASP A 250 12.33 -2.28 8.79
CA ASP A 250 11.31 -2.57 9.80
C ASP A 250 10.25 -3.55 9.22
N LYS A 251 10.09 -4.78 9.71
CA LYS A 251 10.79 -5.43 10.84
C LYS A 251 12.06 -6.21 10.45
N VAL A 252 12.18 -6.58 9.18
CA VAL A 252 13.25 -7.49 8.70
C VAL A 252 14.16 -6.76 7.71
N PRO A 253 15.50 -6.81 7.89
CA PRO A 253 16.26 -7.51 8.95
C PRO A 253 16.44 -6.72 10.26
N GLY A 254 15.90 -5.50 10.35
CA GLY A 254 16.04 -4.60 11.49
C GLY A 254 17.32 -3.74 11.45
N ALA A 255 17.14 -2.43 11.25
CA ALA A 255 18.23 -1.45 11.26
C ALA A 255 18.85 -1.36 12.65
N TRP A 256 20.18 -1.33 12.76
CA TRP A 256 20.84 -1.42 14.07
C TRP A 256 22.04 -0.48 14.21
N ALA A 257 22.41 -0.22 15.45
CA ALA A 257 23.64 0.47 15.82
C ALA A 257 24.18 -0.06 17.16
N THR A 258 25.37 0.37 17.55
CA THR A 258 25.96 0.02 18.85
C THR A 258 25.63 1.08 19.91
N ILE A 259 25.03 0.65 21.01
CA ILE A 259 24.75 1.45 22.21
C ILE A 259 25.27 0.66 23.42
N ASP A 260 26.05 1.28 24.30
CA ASP A 260 26.66 0.63 25.48
C ASP A 260 27.35 -0.72 25.15
N ASP A 261 28.12 -0.73 24.06
CA ASP A 261 28.81 -1.91 23.49
C ASP A 261 27.90 -3.09 23.08
N GLN A 262 26.60 -2.86 22.98
CA GLN A 262 25.61 -3.84 22.53
C GLN A 262 24.99 -3.47 21.18
N VAL A 263 24.65 -4.47 20.38
CA VAL A 263 23.87 -4.28 19.15
C VAL A 263 22.41 -4.04 19.52
N VAL A 264 21.91 -2.84 19.19
CA VAL A 264 20.53 -2.44 19.41
C VAL A 264 19.86 -2.16 18.06
N THR A 265 18.68 -2.71 17.88
CA THR A 265 17.86 -2.59 16.66
C THR A 265 16.75 -1.58 16.88
N PHE A 266 16.46 -0.77 15.87
CA PHE A 266 15.57 0.40 15.94
C PHE A 266 14.30 0.12 15.12
N TYR A 267 13.13 0.44 15.68
CA TYR A 267 11.82 0.17 15.08
C TYR A 267 10.83 1.32 15.30
N GLY A 268 9.86 1.47 14.41
CA GLY A 268 8.80 2.46 14.50
C GLY A 268 9.32 3.90 14.38
N SER A 269 10.07 4.19 13.32
CA SER A 269 10.61 5.54 13.08
C SER A 269 9.55 6.50 12.53
N SER A 270 9.68 7.78 12.87
CA SER A 270 8.90 8.88 12.28
C SER A 270 9.70 10.18 12.28
N LEU A 271 9.46 11.06 11.31
CA LEU A 271 10.09 12.39 11.29
C LEU A 271 9.41 13.33 12.29
N LEU A 272 10.20 14.15 12.96
CA LEU A 272 9.72 15.18 13.89
C LEU A 272 10.05 16.58 13.36
N ASP A 273 9.00 17.41 13.22
CA ASP A 273 9.10 18.83 12.87
C ASP A 273 8.87 19.77 14.08
N ALA A 274 8.96 19.23 15.30
CA ALA A 274 8.80 19.99 16.55
C ALA A 274 10.13 20.58 17.06
N SER A 275 10.07 21.40 18.12
CA SER A 275 11.27 21.77 18.88
C SER A 275 11.90 20.55 19.56
N VAL A 276 13.22 20.59 19.77
CA VAL A 276 13.96 19.51 20.45
C VAL A 276 13.31 19.22 21.82
N PRO A 277 12.78 18.01 22.05
CA PRO A 277 12.12 17.67 23.31
C PRO A 277 13.14 17.52 24.44
N ALA A 278 12.68 17.77 25.67
CA ALA A 278 13.47 17.40 26.85
C ALA A 278 13.58 15.88 26.95
N GLY A 279 14.78 15.38 27.24
CA GLY A 279 15.06 13.96 27.38
C GLY A 279 16.44 13.73 27.99
N GLN A 280 16.69 12.48 28.39
CA GLN A 280 17.98 12.05 28.90
C GLN A 280 18.89 11.67 27.73
N GLU A 281 20.14 12.13 27.73
CA GLU A 281 21.09 11.83 26.65
C GLU A 281 21.48 10.35 26.64
N LEU A 282 21.49 9.77 25.44
CA LEU A 282 21.95 8.42 25.15
C LEU A 282 23.07 8.48 24.12
N ALA A 283 24.27 8.06 24.51
CA ALA A 283 25.40 7.99 23.61
C ALA A 283 25.20 6.84 22.60
N ILE A 284 25.26 7.16 21.30
CA ILE A 284 25.12 6.18 20.23
C ILE A 284 26.40 6.22 19.39
N ARG A 285 27.03 5.06 19.20
CA ARG A 285 28.31 4.98 18.50
C ARG A 285 28.16 5.44 17.05
N GLY A 286 28.99 6.40 16.65
CA GLY A 286 29.02 6.96 15.29
C GLY A 286 28.06 8.13 15.05
N ALA A 287 27.07 8.35 15.93
CA ALA A 287 26.20 9.51 15.82
C ALA A 287 26.97 10.81 16.14
N SER A 288 26.70 11.89 15.39
CA SER A 288 27.37 13.19 15.59
C SER A 288 26.98 13.89 16.90
N ARG A 289 25.88 13.47 17.51
CA ARG A 289 25.41 13.94 18.81
C ARG A 289 24.65 12.82 19.53
N PRO A 290 24.54 12.87 20.86
CA PRO A 290 23.72 11.92 21.62
C PRO A 290 22.26 11.93 21.14
N GLY A 291 21.62 10.76 21.18
CA GLY A 291 20.16 10.68 21.10
C GLY A 291 19.53 11.18 22.41
N LEU A 292 18.23 11.47 22.39
CA LEU A 292 17.48 11.88 23.58
C LEU A 292 16.37 10.87 23.86
N VAL A 293 16.45 10.19 24.99
CA VAL A 293 15.36 9.35 25.49
C VAL A 293 14.33 10.26 26.14
N THR A 294 13.15 10.30 25.52
CA THR A 294 12.02 11.15 25.92
C THR A 294 10.85 10.28 26.38
N LYS A 295 9.80 10.88 26.93
CA LYS A 295 8.55 10.16 27.22
C LYS A 295 7.91 9.48 25.99
N ASN A 296 8.22 9.96 24.78
CA ASN A 296 7.63 9.50 23.53
C ASN A 296 8.51 8.51 22.75
N GLY A 297 9.74 8.25 23.20
CA GLY A 297 10.70 7.41 22.50
C GLY A 297 12.10 8.03 22.44
N LEU A 298 12.97 7.43 21.63
CA LEU A 298 14.33 7.88 21.39
C LEU A 298 14.35 8.84 20.19
N VAL A 299 14.73 10.09 20.42
CA VAL A 299 15.00 11.06 19.36
C VAL A 299 16.44 10.93 18.91
N ILE A 300 16.64 10.70 17.62
CA ILE A 300 17.95 10.73 16.96
C ILE A 300 18.00 11.89 15.95
N PHE A 301 19.21 12.26 15.54
CA PHE A 301 19.44 13.43 14.71
C PHE A 301 20.17 13.08 13.43
N GLY A 302 19.71 13.66 12.32
CA GLY A 302 20.46 13.66 11.08
C GLY A 302 21.61 14.67 11.09
N ASN A 303 22.51 14.54 10.12
CA ASN A 303 23.60 15.52 9.90
C ASN A 303 23.09 16.91 9.44
N ASP A 304 21.81 16.99 9.04
CA ASP A 304 21.07 18.21 8.74
C ASP A 304 20.43 18.87 9.98
N GLY A 305 20.65 18.30 11.18
CA GLY A 305 20.12 18.80 12.44
C GLY A 305 18.63 18.50 12.66
N LYS A 306 17.95 17.85 11.70
CA LYS A 306 16.55 17.42 11.84
C LYS A 306 16.45 16.14 12.66
N MET A 307 15.23 15.83 13.10
CA MET A 307 14.97 14.80 14.11
C MET A 307 14.16 13.62 13.56
N VAL A 308 14.49 12.43 14.06
CA VAL A 308 13.71 11.20 13.88
C VAL A 308 13.36 10.67 15.27
N LEU A 309 12.08 10.37 15.50
CA LEU A 309 11.62 9.63 16.67
C LEU A 309 11.65 8.14 16.37
N VAL A 310 12.23 7.36 17.26
CA VAL A 310 12.21 5.90 17.25
C VAL A 310 11.42 5.43 18.46
N ARG A 311 10.38 4.63 18.22
CA ARG A 311 9.46 4.19 19.28
C ARG A 311 9.98 2.99 20.05
N ASN A 312 10.66 2.06 19.37
CA ASN A 312 10.98 0.75 19.93
C ASN A 312 12.44 0.38 19.69
N LEU A 313 13.05 -0.29 20.66
CA LEU A 313 14.41 -0.81 20.60
C LEU A 313 14.41 -2.31 20.88
N GLN A 314 15.23 -3.08 20.16
CA GLN A 314 15.44 -4.50 20.43
C GLN A 314 16.91 -4.81 20.64
N PHE A 315 17.23 -5.48 21.75
CA PHE A 315 18.58 -5.89 22.13
C PHE A 315 18.96 -7.24 21.52
N GLN A 316 20.25 -7.56 21.57
CA GLN A 316 20.83 -8.76 20.96
C GLN A 316 20.26 -10.08 21.51
N ASP A 317 19.75 -10.09 22.74
CA ASP A 317 19.11 -11.25 23.38
C ASP A 317 17.66 -11.49 22.92
N GLY A 318 17.13 -10.58 22.09
CA GLY A 318 15.77 -10.57 21.55
C GLY A 318 14.80 -9.69 22.33
N LYS A 319 15.16 -9.17 23.51
CA LYS A 319 14.29 -8.31 24.33
C LYS A 319 13.97 -7.04 23.56
N MET A 320 12.68 -6.73 23.40
CA MET A 320 12.22 -5.47 22.84
C MET A 320 11.63 -4.59 23.95
N ILE A 321 11.90 -3.29 23.90
CA ILE A 321 11.34 -2.31 24.82
C ILE A 321 10.82 -1.08 24.07
N PRO A 322 9.84 -0.35 24.64
CA PRO A 322 9.61 1.04 24.25
C PRO A 322 10.89 1.84 24.50
N ALA A 323 11.33 2.61 23.51
CA ALA A 323 12.56 3.39 23.58
C ALA A 323 12.53 4.43 24.70
N SER A 324 11.34 4.90 25.09
CA SER A 324 11.14 5.81 26.24
C SER A 324 11.52 5.20 27.59
N LYS A 325 11.54 3.86 27.69
CA LYS A 325 11.87 3.11 28.90
C LYS A 325 13.34 2.68 28.97
N TYR A 326 14.21 3.16 28.07
CA TYR A 326 15.61 2.72 27.99
C TYR A 326 16.37 2.86 29.33
N PHE A 327 16.16 3.94 30.06
CA PHE A 327 16.80 4.19 31.37
C PHE A 327 15.98 3.70 32.57
N SER A 328 14.78 3.16 32.34
CA SER A 328 13.97 2.61 33.42
C SER A 328 14.57 1.27 33.84
N ALA A 329 14.74 1.06 35.15
CA ALA A 329 15.01 -0.28 35.67
C ALA A 329 13.83 -1.20 35.33
N ASP A 330 14.10 -2.49 35.08
CA ASP A 330 13.07 -3.53 34.94
C ASP A 330 12.36 -3.72 36.30
N GLU A 331 11.56 -2.74 36.72
CA GLU A 331 10.61 -2.90 37.81
C GLU A 331 9.31 -3.47 37.25
N THR A 332 9.34 -4.75 36.89
CA THR A 332 8.11 -5.49 36.62
C THR A 332 7.48 -5.82 37.97
N THR A 333 6.72 -4.88 38.54
CA THR A 333 5.83 -5.23 39.66
C THR A 333 4.81 -6.24 39.14
N THR A 334 4.91 -7.49 39.60
CA THR A 334 3.96 -8.56 39.26
C THR A 334 2.59 -8.16 39.78
N LEU A 335 1.61 -8.04 38.89
CA LEU A 335 0.22 -7.79 39.27
C LEU A 335 -0.38 -9.05 39.90
N GLU A 336 -1.16 -8.85 40.96
CA GLU A 336 -2.11 -9.84 41.43
C GLU A 336 -3.32 -9.88 40.48
N LEU A 337 -3.59 -11.07 39.94
CA LEU A 337 -4.68 -11.30 38.98
C LEU A 337 -5.99 -11.61 39.70
N THR A 338 -7.10 -11.03 39.23
CA THR A 338 -8.45 -11.43 39.65
C THR A 338 -8.80 -12.83 39.13
N GLU A 339 -9.87 -13.45 39.62
CA GLU A 339 -10.28 -14.77 39.14
C GLU A 339 -10.70 -14.75 37.66
N GLU A 340 -11.31 -13.66 37.20
CA GLU A 340 -11.62 -13.45 35.79
C GLU A 340 -10.36 -13.34 34.92
N GLU A 341 -9.32 -12.65 35.41
CA GLU A 341 -8.04 -12.49 34.72
C GLU A 341 -7.23 -13.79 34.70
N LYS A 342 -7.30 -14.60 35.77
CA LYS A 342 -6.74 -15.96 35.79
C LYS A 342 -7.39 -16.85 34.74
N LYS A 343 -8.72 -16.77 34.61
CA LYS A 343 -9.44 -17.49 33.55
C LYS A 343 -9.00 -17.02 32.15
N MET A 344 -8.84 -15.71 31.96
CA MET A 344 -8.29 -15.16 30.71
C MET A 344 -6.88 -15.69 30.42
N ALA A 345 -6.02 -15.75 31.43
CA ALA A 345 -4.67 -16.30 31.27
C ALA A 345 -4.71 -17.77 30.83
N GLU A 346 -5.58 -18.61 31.40
CA GLU A 346 -5.74 -20.01 30.97
C GLU A 346 -6.30 -20.14 29.54
N ASP A 347 -7.25 -19.29 29.15
CA ASP A 347 -7.77 -19.22 27.80
C ASP A 347 -6.68 -18.83 26.77
N ILE A 348 -5.82 -17.87 27.11
CA ILE A 348 -4.66 -17.46 26.30
C ILE A 348 -3.60 -18.57 26.26
N LYS A 349 -3.36 -19.26 27.38
CA LYS A 349 -2.44 -20.41 27.45
C LYS A 349 -2.85 -21.51 26.47
N ALA A 350 -4.15 -21.78 26.35
CA ALA A 350 -4.68 -22.73 25.38
C ALA A 350 -4.44 -22.28 23.93
N ILE A 351 -4.56 -20.98 23.64
CA ILE A 351 -4.23 -20.42 22.30
C ILE A 351 -2.73 -20.60 22.01
N TRP A 352 -1.86 -20.24 22.95
CA TRP A 352 -0.41 -20.46 22.83
C TRP A 352 -0.09 -21.93 22.58
N LYS A 353 -0.71 -22.86 23.31
CA LYS A 353 -0.54 -24.30 23.11
C LYS A 353 -1.01 -24.77 21.73
N GLY A 354 -2.09 -24.20 21.20
CA GLY A 354 -2.60 -24.48 19.86
C GLY A 354 -1.73 -23.94 18.72
N ILE A 355 -0.88 -22.95 19.01
CA ILE A 355 0.10 -22.38 18.09
C ILE A 355 1.43 -23.12 18.19
N LEU A 356 1.93 -23.27 19.41
CA LEU A 356 3.19 -23.90 19.76
C LEU A 356 3.01 -25.41 19.95
N SER A 357 2.51 -26.09 18.94
CA SER A 357 2.12 -27.51 19.03
C SER A 357 3.29 -28.45 19.38
N SER A 358 4.53 -28.02 19.12
CA SER A 358 5.77 -28.75 19.47
C SER A 358 6.16 -28.61 20.95
N VAL A 359 5.63 -27.62 21.67
CA VAL A 359 5.94 -27.38 23.08
C VAL A 359 5.02 -28.23 23.96
N PRO A 360 5.51 -29.12 24.83
CA PRO A 360 4.67 -30.03 25.62
C PRO A 360 3.73 -29.31 26.60
N VAL A 361 4.23 -28.29 27.30
CA VAL A 361 3.48 -27.51 28.30
C VAL A 361 3.90 -26.04 28.16
N ILE A 362 2.92 -25.13 28.22
CA ILE A 362 3.19 -23.69 28.25
C ILE A 362 3.36 -23.27 29.71
N GLU A 363 4.58 -22.88 30.05
CA GLU A 363 4.97 -22.36 31.36
C GLU A 363 5.11 -20.84 31.32
N ASP A 364 5.13 -20.19 32.48
CA ASP A 364 5.34 -18.74 32.63
C ASP A 364 6.61 -18.23 31.94
N SER A 365 7.64 -19.07 31.89
CA SER A 365 8.93 -18.77 31.25
C SER A 365 8.98 -19.08 29.74
N THR A 366 7.93 -19.70 29.19
CA THR A 366 7.89 -20.08 27.77
C THR A 366 7.93 -18.83 26.91
N ASP A 367 8.93 -18.75 26.04
CA ASP A 367 9.12 -17.64 25.11
C ASP A 367 8.51 -17.99 23.75
N PHE A 368 7.56 -17.16 23.30
CA PHE A 368 6.76 -17.38 22.10
C PHE A 368 7.63 -17.65 20.87
N PHE A 369 8.63 -16.79 20.63
CA PHE A 369 9.45 -16.85 19.43
C PHE A 369 10.55 -17.91 19.53
N LYS A 370 11.21 -18.04 20.69
CA LYS A 370 12.23 -19.08 20.92
C LYS A 370 11.62 -20.49 20.87
N SER A 371 10.33 -20.62 21.16
CA SER A 371 9.56 -21.85 20.99
C SER A 371 9.09 -22.13 19.55
N GLY A 372 9.52 -21.34 18.57
CA GLY A 372 9.27 -21.57 17.15
C GLY A 372 8.09 -20.79 16.57
N ALA A 373 7.55 -19.79 17.28
CA ALA A 373 6.55 -18.92 16.68
C ALA A 373 7.15 -17.97 15.63
N SER A 374 6.33 -17.62 14.63
CA SER A 374 6.65 -16.64 13.59
C SER A 374 5.73 -15.42 13.70
N SER A 375 6.00 -14.36 12.95
CA SER A 375 5.10 -13.18 12.84
C SER A 375 3.67 -13.57 12.43
N MET A 376 3.50 -14.64 11.65
CA MET A 376 2.18 -15.13 11.27
C MET A 376 1.38 -15.67 12.48
N HIS A 377 2.07 -16.27 13.44
CA HIS A 377 1.46 -16.76 14.67
C HIS A 377 1.06 -15.62 15.60
N VAL A 378 1.77 -14.47 15.54
CA VAL A 378 1.37 -13.25 16.25
C VAL A 378 -0.02 -12.82 15.80
N VAL A 379 -0.23 -12.67 14.49
CA VAL A 379 -1.54 -12.26 13.93
C VAL A 379 -2.64 -13.24 14.34
N ARG A 380 -2.42 -14.55 14.15
CA ARG A 380 -3.38 -15.59 14.55
C ARG A 380 -3.73 -15.50 16.04
N MET A 381 -2.72 -15.37 16.89
CA MET A 381 -2.91 -15.27 18.34
C MET A 381 -3.76 -14.06 18.70
N LEU A 382 -3.44 -12.88 18.14
CA LEU A 382 -4.18 -11.66 18.41
C LEU A 382 -5.62 -11.74 17.92
N GLU A 383 -5.87 -12.33 16.75
CA GLU A 383 -7.23 -12.55 16.25
C GLU A 383 -8.04 -13.51 17.13
N GLU A 384 -7.45 -14.64 17.56
CA GLU A 384 -8.11 -15.58 18.47
C GLU A 384 -8.40 -14.95 19.84
N ILE A 385 -7.46 -14.16 20.38
CA ILE A 385 -7.67 -13.41 21.64
C ILE A 385 -8.78 -12.38 21.46
N LYS A 386 -8.75 -11.60 20.38
CA LYS A 386 -9.75 -10.56 20.08
C LYS A 386 -11.16 -11.15 19.90
N GLN A 387 -11.27 -12.35 19.34
CA GLN A 387 -12.55 -13.06 19.24
C GLN A 387 -13.13 -13.45 20.61
N LYS A 388 -12.27 -13.82 21.57
CA LYS A 388 -12.70 -14.18 22.92
C LYS A 388 -12.88 -12.96 23.84
N TYR A 389 -12.06 -11.91 23.67
CA TYR A 389 -11.97 -10.74 24.55
C TYR A 389 -12.02 -9.45 23.75
N SER A 390 -13.22 -9.02 23.35
CA SER A 390 -13.43 -7.84 22.50
C SER A 390 -12.99 -6.50 23.11
N GLY A 391 -12.88 -6.43 24.44
CA GLY A 391 -12.40 -5.24 25.16
C GLY A 391 -10.87 -5.12 25.25
N LEU A 392 -10.13 -6.18 24.90
CA LEU A 392 -8.67 -6.19 24.96
C LEU A 392 -8.08 -5.75 23.61
N GLN A 393 -7.49 -4.55 23.59
CA GLN A 393 -6.84 -4.01 22.39
C GLN A 393 -5.35 -4.37 22.41
N LEU A 394 -4.97 -5.34 21.57
CA LEU A 394 -3.60 -5.75 21.37
C LEU A 394 -3.14 -5.43 19.95
N GLN A 395 -1.90 -5.00 19.84
CA GLN A 395 -1.17 -4.76 18.60
C GLN A 395 -0.09 -5.83 18.42
N ASN A 396 0.47 -5.94 17.21
CA ASN A 396 1.55 -6.89 16.94
C ASN A 396 2.75 -6.63 17.86
N GLU A 397 3.08 -5.36 18.09
CA GLU A 397 4.20 -4.87 18.91
C GLU A 397 4.14 -5.41 20.33
N ASP A 398 2.95 -5.50 20.92
CA ASP A 398 2.71 -5.99 22.28
C ASP A 398 3.31 -7.40 22.50
N VAL A 399 3.17 -8.26 21.49
CA VAL A 399 3.69 -9.63 21.55
C VAL A 399 5.22 -9.66 21.46
N TYR A 400 5.80 -8.71 20.73
CA TYR A 400 7.27 -8.57 20.66
C TYR A 400 7.86 -7.97 21.93
N MET A 401 7.10 -7.11 22.63
CA MET A 401 7.50 -6.53 23.91
C MET A 401 7.40 -7.52 25.06
N ALA A 402 6.46 -8.46 24.99
CA ALA A 402 6.19 -9.43 26.03
C ALA A 402 6.29 -10.86 25.48
N THR A 403 7.52 -11.29 25.17
CA THR A 403 7.76 -12.56 24.48
C THR A 403 7.52 -13.78 25.36
N LYS A 404 7.65 -13.65 26.69
CA LYS A 404 7.37 -14.74 27.64
C LYS A 404 5.91 -14.74 28.04
N PHE A 405 5.36 -15.92 28.30
CA PHE A 405 3.96 -16.09 28.65
C PHE A 405 3.54 -15.24 29.86
N ALA A 406 4.31 -15.25 30.95
CA ALA A 406 3.98 -14.44 32.14
C ALA A 406 4.00 -12.94 31.84
N ASP A 407 5.01 -12.46 31.13
CA ASP A 407 5.13 -11.04 30.75
C ASP A 407 3.95 -10.63 29.86
N PHE A 408 3.53 -11.51 28.93
CA PHE A 408 2.40 -11.27 28.04
C PHE A 408 1.08 -11.15 28.81
N ILE A 409 0.84 -12.02 29.78
CA ILE A 409 -0.36 -11.95 30.62
C ILE A 409 -0.36 -10.67 31.46
N GLN A 410 0.78 -10.33 32.08
CA GLN A 410 0.92 -9.10 32.87
C GLN A 410 0.60 -7.86 32.03
N MET A 411 1.18 -7.77 30.83
CA MET A 411 0.90 -6.68 29.89
C MET A 411 -0.57 -6.67 29.42
N ALA A 412 -1.15 -7.82 29.08
CA ALA A 412 -2.53 -7.92 28.62
C ALA A 412 -3.52 -7.44 29.69
N VAL A 413 -3.25 -7.77 30.96
CA VAL A 413 -4.05 -7.34 32.11
C VAL A 413 -3.91 -5.84 32.35
N ARG A 414 -2.68 -5.28 32.28
CA ARG A 414 -2.47 -3.82 32.39
C ARG A 414 -3.27 -3.04 31.35
N LYS A 415 -3.26 -3.51 30.10
CA LYS A 415 -4.06 -2.94 29.01
C LYS A 415 -5.57 -3.08 29.27
N LEU A 416 -6.01 -4.24 29.74
CA LEU A 416 -7.43 -4.47 30.05
C LEU A 416 -7.93 -3.55 31.17
N ARG A 417 -7.10 -3.28 32.18
CA ARG A 417 -7.40 -2.36 33.30
C ARG A 417 -7.28 -0.88 32.93
N GLY A 418 -6.75 -0.56 31.75
CA GLY A 418 -6.46 0.81 31.32
C GLY A 418 -5.26 1.45 32.03
N GLU A 419 -4.41 0.65 32.66
CA GLU A 419 -3.19 1.10 33.35
C GLU A 419 -2.07 1.45 32.35
N ASP A 420 -2.07 0.82 31.17
CA ASP A 420 -1.21 1.15 30.03
C ASP A 420 -1.85 2.21 29.13
N GLY A 421 -2.47 3.24 29.72
CA GLY A 421 -2.96 4.40 28.99
C GLY A 421 -1.79 5.14 28.32
N GLU A 422 -1.30 4.61 27.20
CA GLU A 422 -0.50 5.36 26.25
C GLU A 422 -1.38 6.56 25.85
N GLU A 423 -0.92 7.77 26.15
CA GLU A 423 -1.39 8.95 25.44
C GLU A 423 -1.16 8.63 23.96
N GLU A 424 -2.20 8.17 23.27
CA GLU A 424 -2.16 7.90 21.84
C GLU A 424 -1.61 9.17 21.21
N LEU A 425 -0.39 9.06 20.68
CA LEU A 425 0.31 10.19 20.12
C LEU A 425 -0.42 10.54 18.83
N VAL A 426 -1.45 11.39 18.95
CA VAL A 426 -2.13 12.03 17.83
C VAL A 426 -1.11 12.97 17.21
N ILE A 427 -0.23 12.40 16.40
CA ILE A 427 0.56 13.17 15.46
C ILE A 427 -0.44 13.59 14.39
N ASP A 428 -0.78 14.87 14.36
CA ASP A 428 -1.50 15.46 13.23
C ASP A 428 -0.59 15.37 11.99
N TYR A 429 -0.69 14.26 11.27
CA TYR A 429 -0.03 14.11 10.00
C TYR A 429 -0.72 15.04 8.99
N VAL A 430 0.07 15.77 8.20
CA VAL A 430 -0.46 16.44 7.01
C VAL A 430 -0.77 15.34 5.99
N ILE A 431 -2.03 14.88 5.94
CA ILE A 431 -2.47 13.78 5.05
C ILE A 431 -2.46 14.22 3.58
N ALA A 432 -2.77 15.49 3.30
CA ALA A 432 -2.67 16.11 1.99
C ALA A 432 -2.58 17.63 2.13
N SER A 433 -1.93 18.29 1.17
CA SER A 433 -1.99 19.75 1.02
C SER A 433 -3.03 20.09 -0.04
N VAL A 434 -4.11 20.76 0.37
CA VAL A 434 -5.15 21.26 -0.54
C VAL A 434 -5.04 22.77 -0.65
N SER A 435 -5.34 23.32 -1.83
CA SER A 435 -5.38 24.77 -2.01
C SER A 435 -6.62 25.34 -1.31
N SER A 436 -6.43 26.32 -0.44
CA SER A 436 -7.53 27.05 0.21
C SER A 436 -7.74 28.38 -0.49
N ALA A 437 -8.96 28.66 -0.95
CA ALA A 437 -9.30 29.95 -1.56
C ALA A 437 -9.17 31.06 -0.53
N SER A 438 -8.46 32.13 -0.89
CA SER A 438 -8.26 33.31 -0.06
C SER A 438 -9.17 34.46 -0.48
N LEU A 439 -9.31 35.48 0.37
CA LEU A 439 -9.99 36.74 -0.01
C LEU A 439 -9.36 37.35 -1.27
N ALA A 440 -8.04 37.23 -1.44
CA ALA A 440 -7.34 37.73 -2.61
C ALA A 440 -7.73 37.00 -3.91
N ASP A 441 -8.12 35.72 -3.84
CA ASP A 441 -8.65 34.98 -5.00
C ASP A 441 -10.01 35.53 -5.45
N VAL A 442 -10.85 35.89 -4.47
CA VAL A 442 -12.16 36.52 -4.72
C VAL A 442 -11.98 37.92 -5.30
N ASP A 443 -11.09 38.73 -4.72
CA ASP A 443 -10.81 40.08 -5.21
C ASP A 443 -10.30 40.07 -6.65
N ARG A 444 -9.42 39.11 -6.99
CA ARG A 444 -8.97 38.90 -8.38
C ARG A 444 -10.12 38.54 -9.31
N ALA A 445 -11.06 37.68 -8.88
CA ALA A 445 -12.24 37.31 -9.65
C ALA A 445 -13.09 38.55 -9.99
N VAL A 446 -13.40 39.33 -8.95
CA VAL A 446 -14.26 40.51 -9.04
C VAL A 446 -13.59 41.58 -9.90
N ALA A 447 -12.29 41.80 -9.71
CA ALA A 447 -11.53 42.74 -10.53
C ALA A 447 -11.52 42.35 -12.01
N ALA A 448 -11.31 41.07 -12.33
CA ALA A 448 -11.34 40.58 -13.70
C ALA A 448 -12.73 40.72 -14.35
N ALA A 449 -13.80 40.39 -13.61
CA ALA A 449 -15.17 40.57 -14.08
C ALA A 449 -15.52 42.04 -14.32
N LYS A 450 -15.11 42.92 -13.40
CA LYS A 450 -15.29 44.37 -13.51
C LYS A 450 -14.55 44.93 -14.72
N GLU A 451 -13.29 44.55 -14.90
CA GLU A 451 -12.49 44.97 -16.05
C GLU A 451 -13.11 44.51 -17.37
N ALA A 452 -13.55 43.25 -17.46
CA ALA A 452 -14.20 42.71 -18.66
C ALA A 452 -15.51 43.47 -18.99
N PHE A 453 -16.26 43.90 -17.98
CA PHE A 453 -17.52 44.61 -18.15
C PHE A 453 -17.35 46.11 -18.45
N GLU A 454 -16.50 46.81 -17.70
CA GLU A 454 -16.34 48.26 -17.81
C GLU A 454 -15.43 48.66 -18.98
N ASN A 455 -14.31 47.94 -19.14
CA ASN A 455 -13.25 48.31 -20.08
C ASN A 455 -13.07 47.30 -21.23
N GLY A 456 -13.46 46.05 -21.02
CA GLY A 456 -13.34 44.95 -21.98
C GLY A 456 -14.42 44.89 -23.06
N GLU A 457 -14.28 43.92 -23.95
CA GLU A 457 -15.20 43.73 -25.08
C GLU A 457 -16.59 43.24 -24.64
N TRP A 458 -16.69 42.54 -23.51
CA TRP A 458 -17.94 41.95 -23.03
C TRP A 458 -19.04 42.97 -22.76
N GLY A 459 -18.69 44.11 -22.15
CA GLY A 459 -19.65 45.20 -21.89
C GLY A 459 -20.15 45.90 -23.15
N ARG A 460 -19.31 45.93 -24.20
CA ARG A 460 -19.62 46.55 -25.51
C ARG A 460 -20.30 45.58 -26.48
N MET A 461 -20.25 44.28 -26.18
CA MET A 461 -20.79 43.22 -27.02
C MET A 461 -22.32 43.21 -26.99
N ASN A 462 -22.94 43.13 -28.18
CA ASN A 462 -24.38 43.00 -28.26
C ASN A 462 -24.85 41.66 -27.64
N ALA A 463 -26.11 41.60 -27.23
CA ALA A 463 -26.62 40.46 -26.46
C ALA A 463 -26.61 39.14 -27.25
N ARG A 464 -26.79 39.19 -28.58
CA ARG A 464 -26.72 38.01 -29.45
C ARG A 464 -25.32 37.40 -29.49
N GLU A 465 -24.29 38.23 -29.62
CA GLU A 465 -22.90 37.78 -29.62
C GLU A 465 -22.49 37.20 -28.26
N ARG A 466 -22.96 37.77 -27.14
CA ARG A 466 -22.75 37.17 -25.81
C ARG A 466 -23.39 35.79 -25.69
N GLY A 467 -24.63 35.65 -26.17
CA GLY A 467 -25.31 34.35 -26.24
C GLY A 467 -24.53 33.35 -27.09
N ARG A 468 -24.01 33.77 -28.24
CA ARG A 468 -23.16 32.93 -29.12
C ARG A 468 -21.92 32.42 -28.40
N LEU A 469 -21.22 33.26 -27.64
CA LEU A 469 -20.05 32.85 -26.85
C LEU A 469 -20.41 31.88 -25.72
N MET A 470 -21.54 32.09 -25.04
CA MET A 470 -22.01 31.17 -23.99
C MET A 470 -22.41 29.80 -24.56
N TYR A 471 -23.02 29.75 -25.75
CA TYR A 471 -23.26 28.48 -26.46
C TYR A 471 -21.95 27.78 -26.81
N LYS A 472 -20.99 28.53 -27.38
CA LYS A 472 -19.66 27.99 -27.71
C LYS A 472 -18.95 27.43 -26.47
N LEU A 473 -19.07 28.09 -25.32
CA LEU A 473 -18.52 27.59 -24.06
C LEU A 473 -19.18 26.28 -23.64
N ALA A 474 -20.51 26.20 -23.70
CA ALA A 474 -21.23 24.97 -23.38
C ALA A 474 -20.84 23.81 -24.30
N ASP A 475 -20.64 24.07 -25.60
CA ASP A 475 -20.22 23.06 -26.57
C ASP A 475 -18.80 22.54 -26.26
N LEU A 476 -17.86 23.43 -25.92
CA LEU A 476 -16.52 23.05 -25.48
C LEU A 476 -16.55 22.25 -24.16
N MET A 477 -17.42 22.63 -23.21
CA MET A 477 -17.58 21.88 -21.97
C MET A 477 -18.16 20.48 -22.21
N GLU A 478 -19.07 20.33 -23.17
CA GLU A 478 -19.64 19.02 -23.53
C GLU A 478 -18.62 18.15 -24.28
N GLU A 479 -17.81 18.75 -25.17
CA GLU A 479 -16.70 18.09 -25.86
C GLU A 479 -15.68 17.53 -24.87
N HIS A 480 -15.33 18.30 -23.85
CA HIS A 480 -14.35 17.94 -22.82
C HIS A 480 -14.98 17.38 -21.53
N GLN A 481 -16.23 16.92 -21.57
CA GLN A 481 -16.98 16.58 -20.35
C GLN A 481 -16.34 15.46 -19.51
N GLU A 482 -15.70 14.48 -20.16
CA GLU A 482 -15.03 13.37 -19.46
C GLU A 482 -13.78 13.86 -18.72
N GLU A 483 -12.97 14.68 -19.38
CA GLU A 483 -11.77 15.29 -18.77
C GLU A 483 -12.15 16.18 -17.59
N LEU A 484 -13.16 17.04 -17.76
CA LEU A 484 -13.69 17.89 -16.69
C LEU A 484 -14.25 17.06 -15.52
N ALA A 485 -14.93 15.96 -15.81
CA ALA A 485 -15.46 15.06 -14.79
C ALA A 485 -14.36 14.30 -14.03
N THR A 486 -13.27 13.91 -14.72
CA THR A 486 -12.09 13.32 -14.06
C THR A 486 -11.45 14.32 -13.12
N ILE A 487 -11.24 15.57 -13.56
CA ILE A 487 -10.67 16.62 -12.72
C ILE A 487 -11.55 16.88 -11.49
N GLU A 488 -12.87 17.03 -11.70
CA GLU A 488 -13.84 17.25 -10.63
C GLU A 488 -13.88 16.07 -9.64
N SER A 489 -13.81 14.83 -10.12
CA SER A 489 -13.78 13.63 -9.27
C SER A 489 -12.52 13.57 -8.40
N ILE A 490 -11.37 13.99 -8.93
CA ILE A 490 -10.10 14.08 -8.19
C ILE A 490 -10.15 15.21 -7.15
N ASP A 491 -10.72 16.37 -7.50
CA ASP A 491 -10.75 17.56 -6.65
C ASP A 491 -11.76 17.45 -5.50
N SER A 492 -12.99 17.01 -5.78
CA SER A 492 -14.08 16.97 -4.79
C SER A 492 -14.27 15.60 -4.13
N GLY A 493 -13.56 14.57 -4.60
CA GLY A 493 -13.76 13.19 -4.16
C GLY A 493 -15.10 12.59 -4.60
N ALA A 494 -15.84 13.27 -5.48
CA ALA A 494 -17.10 12.77 -6.01
C ALA A 494 -16.88 11.54 -6.89
N VAL A 495 -17.82 10.58 -6.83
CA VAL A 495 -17.82 9.44 -7.75
C VAL A 495 -17.88 9.96 -9.19
N TYR A 496 -17.02 9.43 -10.07
CA TYR A 496 -16.91 9.91 -11.47
C TYR A 496 -18.26 10.04 -12.19
N THR A 497 -19.18 9.11 -11.95
CA THR A 497 -20.53 9.14 -12.55
C THR A 497 -21.38 10.32 -12.09
N LEU A 498 -21.21 10.76 -10.83
CA LEU A 498 -21.84 11.96 -10.29
C LEU A 498 -21.21 13.22 -10.89
N ALA A 499 -19.88 13.29 -10.95
CA ALA A 499 -19.16 14.40 -11.56
C ALA A 499 -19.56 14.60 -13.03
N LEU A 500 -19.59 13.52 -13.80
CA LEU A 500 -19.94 13.54 -15.22
C LEU A 500 -21.38 13.99 -15.46
N LYS A 501 -22.35 13.34 -14.82
CA LYS A 501 -23.78 13.58 -15.11
C LYS A 501 -24.32 14.84 -14.46
N THR A 502 -23.90 15.10 -13.23
CA THR A 502 -24.50 16.16 -12.41
C THR A 502 -23.63 17.40 -12.44
N HIS A 503 -22.35 17.33 -12.04
CA HIS A 503 -21.54 18.54 -11.89
C HIS A 503 -21.25 19.18 -13.26
N ILE A 504 -20.74 18.40 -14.22
CA ILE A 504 -20.43 18.90 -15.56
C ILE A 504 -21.67 18.91 -16.44
N GLY A 505 -22.42 17.80 -16.50
CA GLY A 505 -23.61 17.67 -17.34
C GLY A 505 -24.67 18.75 -17.09
N MET A 506 -25.00 19.06 -15.83
CA MET A 506 -25.97 20.14 -15.55
C MET A 506 -25.38 21.54 -15.80
N SER A 507 -24.07 21.71 -15.65
CA SER A 507 -23.40 22.99 -15.95
C SER A 507 -23.50 23.34 -17.44
N VAL A 508 -23.27 22.36 -18.33
CA VAL A 508 -23.47 22.51 -19.79
C VAL A 508 -24.91 22.97 -20.09
N GLN A 509 -25.90 22.29 -19.51
CA GLN A 509 -27.31 22.65 -19.72
C GLN A 509 -27.65 24.04 -19.19
N THR A 510 -27.04 24.43 -18.07
CA THR A 510 -27.21 25.76 -17.47
C THR A 510 -26.68 26.85 -18.40
N PHE A 511 -25.47 26.69 -18.95
CA PHE A 511 -24.93 27.64 -19.92
C PHE A 511 -25.79 27.75 -21.18
N ARG A 512 -26.26 26.62 -21.72
CA ARG A 512 -27.18 26.61 -22.88
C ARG A 512 -28.50 27.32 -22.59
N TYR A 513 -29.05 27.11 -21.40
CA TYR A 513 -30.27 27.77 -20.96
C TYR A 513 -30.10 29.29 -20.94
N PHE A 514 -29.08 29.81 -20.26
CA PHE A 514 -28.85 31.25 -20.16
C PHE A 514 -28.39 31.90 -21.46
N ALA A 515 -27.61 31.19 -22.29
CA ALA A 515 -27.25 31.66 -23.63
C ALA A 515 -28.49 31.98 -24.47
N GLY A 516 -29.53 31.14 -24.36
CA GLY A 516 -30.80 31.31 -25.05
C GLY A 516 -31.70 32.41 -24.49
N TRP A 517 -31.32 33.03 -23.36
CA TRP A 517 -32.04 34.17 -22.77
C TRP A 517 -31.45 35.51 -23.21
N CYS A 518 -30.18 35.53 -23.65
CA CYS A 518 -29.46 36.76 -23.95
C CYS A 518 -30.16 37.64 -25.00
N ASP A 519 -30.83 37.08 -26.00
CA ASP A 519 -31.54 37.81 -27.05
C ASP A 519 -33.06 37.96 -26.81
N LYS A 520 -33.60 37.32 -25.77
CA LYS A 520 -35.04 37.27 -25.47
C LYS A 520 -35.46 38.21 -24.35
N ILE A 521 -34.54 38.60 -23.48
CA ILE A 521 -34.82 39.56 -22.41
C ILE A 521 -34.38 40.94 -22.85
N GLN A 522 -35.37 41.75 -23.26
CA GLN A 522 -35.17 43.19 -23.40
C GLN A 522 -35.38 43.84 -22.03
N ALA A 523 -34.35 44.52 -21.54
CA ALA A 523 -34.37 45.25 -20.28
C ALA A 523 -35.25 46.50 -20.40
N SER A 524 -36.57 46.33 -20.42
CA SER A 524 -37.52 47.42 -20.18
C SER A 524 -38.52 47.11 -19.08
N GLU A 525 -38.68 45.85 -18.63
CA GLU A 525 -39.79 45.56 -17.69
C GLU A 525 -39.63 44.34 -16.75
N CYS A 526 -38.41 43.93 -16.38
CA CYS A 526 -38.22 42.75 -15.53
C CYS A 526 -37.52 43.00 -14.17
N ALA A 527 -37.51 44.25 -13.68
CA ALA A 527 -36.92 44.57 -12.38
C ALA A 527 -37.78 44.15 -11.16
N LYS A 528 -38.98 43.57 -11.34
CA LYS A 528 -39.89 43.27 -10.20
C LYS A 528 -40.53 41.89 -10.17
N LYS A 529 -40.27 40.98 -11.13
CA LYS A 529 -40.94 39.66 -11.19
C LYS A 529 -40.03 38.42 -11.31
N ALA A 530 -38.71 38.56 -11.28
CA ALA A 530 -37.78 37.43 -11.28
C ALA A 530 -37.50 36.83 -9.88
N ILE A 531 -38.23 37.24 -8.84
CA ILE A 531 -37.89 37.00 -7.42
C ILE A 531 -38.33 35.61 -6.90
N VAL A 532 -38.95 34.75 -7.71
CA VAL A 532 -39.45 33.43 -7.23
C VAL A 532 -38.50 32.25 -7.53
N GLY A 533 -37.37 32.49 -8.20
CA GLY A 533 -36.36 31.43 -8.51
C GLY A 533 -35.02 31.54 -7.77
N ASP A 534 -34.84 32.55 -6.91
CA ASP A 534 -33.52 33.08 -6.58
C ASP A 534 -32.70 32.27 -5.54
N ALA A 535 -33.35 31.42 -4.73
CA ALA A 535 -32.63 30.64 -3.71
C ALA A 535 -31.79 29.50 -4.31
N SER A 536 -32.22 28.92 -5.43
CA SER A 536 -31.49 27.85 -6.13
C SER A 536 -30.47 28.41 -7.12
N LEU A 537 -30.70 29.62 -7.63
CA LEU A 537 -29.87 30.30 -8.63
C LEU A 537 -28.57 30.85 -8.02
N HIS A 538 -28.65 31.47 -6.84
CA HIS A 538 -27.46 31.97 -6.15
C HIS A 538 -26.50 30.85 -5.74
N ILE A 539 -27.02 29.70 -5.31
CA ILE A 539 -26.18 28.55 -4.92
C ILE A 539 -25.49 27.93 -6.15
N PHE A 540 -26.17 27.83 -7.29
CA PHE A 540 -25.59 27.27 -8.52
C PHE A 540 -24.58 28.21 -9.20
N PHE A 541 -24.84 29.52 -9.25
CA PHE A 541 -23.89 30.49 -9.80
C PHE A 541 -22.63 30.63 -8.93
N PHE A 542 -22.75 30.51 -7.60
CA PHE A 542 -21.60 30.48 -6.70
C PHE A 542 -20.74 29.23 -6.92
N PHE A 543 -21.36 28.06 -7.09
CA PHE A 543 -20.64 26.82 -7.46
C PHE A 543 -19.97 26.93 -8.83
N LEU A 544 -20.62 27.55 -9.83
CA LEU A 544 -20.10 27.67 -11.19
C LEU A 544 -18.96 28.70 -11.31
N LEU A 545 -19.01 29.82 -10.57
CA LEU A 545 -17.91 30.81 -10.51
C LEU A 545 -16.67 30.20 -9.85
N ILE A 546 -16.85 29.41 -8.79
CA ILE A 546 -15.77 28.64 -8.16
C ILE A 546 -15.17 27.64 -9.17
N GLN A 547 -16.00 26.95 -9.94
CA GLN A 547 -15.54 25.98 -10.95
C GLN A 547 -14.87 26.62 -12.17
N CYS A 548 -15.38 27.75 -12.68
CA CYS A 548 -14.76 28.49 -13.79
C CYS A 548 -13.43 29.16 -13.37
N GLN A 549 -13.30 29.67 -12.14
CA GLN A 549 -12.00 30.12 -11.63
C GLN A 549 -10.99 28.97 -11.50
N LYS A 550 -11.44 27.78 -11.11
CA LYS A 550 -10.58 26.58 -11.01
C LYS A 550 -10.01 26.12 -12.35
N VAL A 551 -10.76 26.20 -13.45
CA VAL A 551 -10.28 25.89 -14.82
C VAL A 551 -9.21 26.89 -15.30
N VAL A 552 -9.30 28.15 -14.87
CA VAL A 552 -8.28 29.18 -15.20
C VAL A 552 -7.01 29.00 -14.34
N LEU A 553 -7.15 28.59 -13.07
CA LEU A 553 -6.03 28.39 -12.14
C LEU A 553 -5.23 27.08 -12.39
N THR A 554 -5.86 26.01 -12.89
CA THR A 554 -5.16 24.75 -13.22
C THR A 554 -4.17 24.89 -14.40
N LYS A 555 -4.31 25.92 -15.25
CA LYS A 555 -3.34 26.22 -16.32
C LYS A 555 -1.97 26.68 -15.81
N SER A 556 -1.83 27.04 -14.54
CA SER A 556 -0.53 27.45 -13.98
C SER A 556 0.35 26.28 -13.51
N ILE A 557 -0.13 25.02 -13.55
CA ILE A 557 0.57 23.88 -12.90
C ILE A 557 1.14 22.82 -13.88
N LYS A 558 0.86 22.85 -15.20
CA LYS A 558 1.50 21.92 -16.15
C LYS A 558 1.98 22.58 -17.44
N LYS A 559 3.30 22.79 -17.55
CA LYS A 559 3.99 22.97 -18.83
C LYS A 559 4.02 21.62 -19.58
N SER A 560 3.00 21.36 -20.40
CA SER A 560 3.11 20.46 -21.55
C SER A 560 1.95 20.65 -22.53
N LYS A 561 2.24 21.44 -23.58
CA LYS A 561 1.69 21.41 -24.96
C LYS A 561 0.18 21.14 -25.16
N VAL A 562 -0.67 22.12 -24.84
CA VAL A 562 -1.82 22.51 -25.69
C VAL A 562 -1.97 24.04 -25.60
N LYS A 563 -1.68 24.75 -26.70
CA LYS A 563 -1.99 26.18 -26.84
C LYS A 563 -3.47 26.30 -27.20
N LEU A 564 -4.30 26.62 -26.22
CA LEU A 564 -5.60 27.27 -26.45
C LEU A 564 -5.41 28.74 -26.08
N GLU A 565 -5.01 29.52 -27.08
CA GLU A 565 -5.00 30.98 -27.03
C GLU A 565 -6.45 31.46 -27.07
N PHE A 566 -6.96 31.92 -25.94
CA PHE A 566 -8.10 32.83 -25.93
C PHE A 566 -7.56 34.21 -26.28
N TYR A 567 -7.63 34.56 -27.56
CA TYR A 567 -7.86 35.95 -27.93
C TYR A 567 -9.38 36.16 -27.85
N LEU A 568 -9.74 37.05 -26.93
CA LEU A 568 -11.06 37.58 -26.51
C LEU A 568 -12.28 37.13 -27.32
#